data_AF-A0A1L7JNK1-F1
#
_entry.id   AF-A0A1L7JNK1-F1
#
_cell.length_a   1.000
_cell.length_b   1.000
_cell.length_c   1.000
_cell.angle_alpha   90.00
_cell.angle_beta   90.00
_cell.angle_gamma   90.00
#
_symmetry.space_group_name_H-M   'P 1'
#
loop_
_entity.id
_entity.type
_entity.pdbx_description
1 polymer ?
#
loop_
_entity_poly.entity_id
_entity_poly.type
_entity_poly.pdbx_seq_one_letter_code
_entity_poly.pdbx_strand_id
1 'polypeptide(L)'
;MSNEIEAPLDIKDQYLTICEEETMSDNELTVFSKRLKMLVNESGKRNKEIAFELNISNGVLSNYINSKREPSFDTLRIICNYFNVSSDYLLGISYSKNKKRKII
;
A
#
# COMPACT_ATOMS: atom_id res chain seq x y z
N MET A 1 -28.28 12.39 -34.30
CA MET A 1 -27.09 11.59 -34.66
C MET A 1 -25.97 12.07 -33.77
N SER A 2 -25.29 11.11 -33.13
CA SER A 2 -24.09 11.26 -32.31
C SER A 2 -24.28 11.99 -30.96
N ASN A 3 -24.87 11.27 -29.99
CA ASN A 3 -24.45 11.45 -28.60
C ASN A 3 -23.08 10.79 -28.48
N GLU A 4 -22.03 11.58 -28.50
CA GLU A 4 -20.72 11.14 -28.06
C GLU A 4 -20.80 10.97 -26.55
N ILE A 5 -20.90 9.72 -26.11
CA ILE A 5 -20.70 9.35 -24.71
C ILE A 5 -19.21 9.53 -24.47
N GLU A 6 -18.83 10.73 -24.02
CA GLU A 6 -17.48 11.01 -23.54
C GLU A 6 -17.19 10.02 -22.42
N ALA A 7 -16.20 9.15 -22.64
CA ALA A 7 -15.86 8.07 -21.72
C ALA A 7 -15.55 8.68 -20.34
N PRO A 8 -16.09 8.10 -19.24
CA PRO A 8 -15.82 8.61 -17.91
C PRO A 8 -14.31 8.58 -17.66
N LEU A 9 -13.78 9.75 -17.31
CA LEU A 9 -12.42 10.05 -16.93
C LEU A 9 -11.78 8.88 -16.14
N ASP A 10 -10.59 8.45 -16.57
CA ASP A 10 -9.86 7.29 -16.03
C ASP A 10 -9.72 7.40 -14.50
N ILE A 11 -10.12 6.33 -13.79
CA ILE A 11 -10.14 6.22 -12.32
C ILE A 11 -8.78 6.54 -11.68
N LYS A 12 -7.70 6.52 -12.48
CA LYS A 12 -6.35 6.96 -12.08
C LYS A 12 -6.26 8.44 -11.69
N ASP A 13 -7.00 9.33 -12.34
CA ASP A 13 -6.89 10.77 -12.05
C ASP A 13 -7.65 11.19 -10.78
N GLN A 14 -8.76 10.51 -10.44
CA GLN A 14 -9.41 10.71 -9.15
C GLN A 14 -8.51 10.34 -7.97
N TYR A 15 -7.63 9.34 -8.13
CA TYR A 15 -6.77 8.87 -7.04
C TYR A 15 -5.64 9.86 -6.71
N LEU A 16 -5.23 10.69 -7.67
CA LEU A 16 -4.19 11.71 -7.47
C LEU A 16 -4.74 12.90 -6.67
N THR A 17 -5.96 13.34 -6.97
CA THR A 17 -6.59 14.51 -6.33
C THR A 17 -7.00 14.27 -4.87
N ILE A 18 -7.40 13.05 -4.47
CA ILE A 18 -7.84 12.79 -3.08
C ILE A 18 -6.64 12.81 -2.10
N CYS A 19 -5.40 12.72 -2.60
CA CYS A 19 -4.20 12.71 -1.76
C CYS A 19 -3.57 14.10 -1.54
N GLU A 20 -4.01 15.15 -2.24
CA GLU A 20 -3.31 16.45 -2.24
C GLU A 20 -3.76 17.42 -1.13
N GLU A 21 -4.91 17.19 -0.47
CA GLU A 21 -5.43 18.15 0.53
C GLU A 21 -5.11 17.84 2.00
N GLU A 22 -4.65 16.64 2.35
CA GLU A 22 -4.28 16.33 3.73
C GLU A 22 -2.78 16.08 3.92
N THR A 23 -2.16 17.14 4.46
CA THR A 23 -0.93 17.18 5.29
C THR A 23 0.40 17.42 4.58
N MET A 24 0.66 18.72 4.40
CA MET A 24 1.98 19.34 4.61
C MET A 24 2.60 18.87 5.94
N SER A 25 3.48 17.87 5.86
CA SER A 25 4.44 17.47 6.91
C SER A 25 5.38 16.44 6.28
N ASP A 26 6.25 16.90 5.37
CA ASP A 26 7.19 16.04 4.65
C ASP A 26 8.29 15.53 5.60
N ASN A 27 7.93 14.54 6.41
CA ASN A 27 8.87 13.55 6.90
C ASN A 27 9.03 12.51 5.79
N GLU A 28 10.22 12.43 5.21
CA GLU A 28 10.59 11.60 4.06
C GLU A 28 10.11 10.14 4.24
N LEU A 29 8.96 9.80 3.62
CA LEU A 29 8.42 8.45 3.67
C LEU A 29 9.26 7.51 2.77
N THR A 30 9.69 6.39 3.33
CA THR A 30 10.36 5.31 2.61
C THR A 30 9.44 4.67 1.57
N VAL A 31 10.03 4.05 0.54
CA VAL A 31 9.28 3.32 -0.49
C VAL A 31 8.40 2.23 0.13
N PHE A 32 8.91 1.56 1.15
CA PHE A 32 8.16 0.56 1.93
C PHE A 32 6.90 1.14 2.55
N SER A 33 7.04 2.23 3.30
CA SER A 33 5.91 2.87 3.97
C SER A 33 4.86 3.39 2.99
N LYS A 34 5.29 3.98 1.87
CA LYS A 34 4.39 4.43 0.79
C LYS A 34 3.57 3.27 0.23
N ARG A 35 4.23 2.16 -0.15
CA ARG A 35 3.55 0.99 -0.73
C ARG A 35 2.66 0.28 0.29
N LEU A 36 3.08 0.19 1.55
CA LEU A 36 2.25 -0.36 2.63
C LEU A 36 0.99 0.49 2.85
N LYS A 37 1.13 1.83 2.89
CA LYS A 37 -0.01 2.75 3.01
C LYS A 37 -1.01 2.55 1.88
N MET A 38 -0.52 2.39 0.65
CA MET A 38 -1.37 2.10 -0.51
C MET A 38 -2.14 0.79 -0.34
N LEU A 39 -1.47 -0.31 0.04
CA LEU A 39 -2.13 -1.61 0.23
C LEU A 39 -3.19 -1.57 1.34
N VAL A 40 -2.92 -0.84 2.42
CA VAL A 40 -3.88 -0.63 3.51
C VAL A 40 -5.12 0.12 3.00
N ASN A 41 -4.93 1.20 2.24
CA ASN A 41 -6.04 1.96 1.66
C ASN A 41 -6.83 1.14 0.63
N GLU A 42 -6.15 0.38 -0.24
CA GLU A 42 -6.76 -0.51 -1.23
C GLU A 42 -7.60 -1.63 -0.58
N SER A 43 -7.25 -2.04 0.64
CA SER A 43 -7.99 -3.11 1.34
C SER A 43 -9.38 -2.68 1.82
N GLY A 44 -9.65 -1.37 1.91
CA GLY A 44 -10.90 -0.83 2.45
C GLY A 44 -11.12 -1.07 3.95
N LYS A 45 -10.15 -1.68 4.65
CA LYS A 45 -10.21 -1.98 6.09
C LYS A 45 -9.55 -0.87 6.91
N ARG A 46 -9.96 -0.74 8.17
CA ARG A 46 -9.35 0.19 9.12
C ARG A 46 -8.00 -0.36 9.58
N ASN A 47 -7.03 0.52 9.88
CA ASN A 47 -5.71 0.12 10.40
C ASN A 47 -5.80 -0.80 11.63
N LYS A 48 -6.81 -0.63 12.49
CA LYS A 48 -7.01 -1.48 13.68
C LYS A 48 -7.37 -2.92 13.31
N GLU A 49 -8.15 -3.11 12.26
CA GLU A 49 -8.58 -4.43 11.77
C GLU A 49 -7.40 -5.14 11.12
N ILE A 50 -6.69 -4.46 10.23
CA ILE A 50 -5.49 -5.00 9.58
C ILE A 50 -4.42 -5.34 10.62
N ALA A 51 -4.19 -4.48 11.60
CA ALA A 51 -3.22 -4.75 12.67
C ALA A 51 -3.62 -5.99 13.47
N PHE A 52 -4.90 -6.15 13.80
CA PHE A 52 -5.42 -7.33 14.46
C PHE A 52 -5.23 -8.60 13.63
N GLU A 53 -5.55 -8.55 12.33
CA GLU A 53 -5.38 -9.69 11.42
C GLU A 53 -3.91 -10.07 11.18
N LEU A 54 -3.01 -9.07 11.17
CA LEU A 54 -1.55 -9.27 11.12
C LEU A 54 -0.94 -9.68 12.47
N ASN A 55 -1.74 -9.74 13.54
CA ASN A 55 -1.32 -10.00 14.90
C ASN A 55 -0.24 -9.03 15.42
N ILE A 56 -0.40 -7.74 15.13
CA ILE A 56 0.45 -6.63 15.61
C ILE A 56 -0.42 -5.55 16.25
N SER A 57 0.18 -4.66 17.04
CA SER A 57 -0.57 -3.52 17.58
C SER A 57 -0.85 -2.46 16.50
N ASN A 58 -1.96 -1.73 16.64
CA ASN A 58 -2.30 -0.63 15.73
C ASN A 58 -1.19 0.43 15.67
N GLY A 59 -0.53 0.72 16.80
CA GLY A 59 0.62 1.63 16.85
C GLY A 59 1.82 1.11 16.06
N VAL A 60 2.08 -0.20 16.09
CA VAL A 60 3.15 -0.82 15.27
C VAL A 60 2.86 -0.67 13.79
N LEU A 61 1.63 -0.96 13.35
CA LEU A 61 1.24 -0.76 11.94
C LEU A 61 1.36 0.72 11.54
N SER A 62 0.93 1.64 12.39
CA SER A 62 1.03 3.08 12.14
C SER A 62 2.48 3.54 12.03
N ASN A 63 3.39 2.99 12.84
CA ASN A 63 4.82 3.28 12.75
C ASN A 63 5.42 2.81 11.41
N TYR A 64 4.96 1.67 10.89
CA TYR A 64 5.37 1.18 9.56
C TYR A 64 4.83 2.06 8.43
N ILE A 65 3.58 2.50 8.50
CA ILE A 65 2.95 3.37 7.50
C ILE A 65 3.60 4.76 7.48
N ASN A 66 4.07 5.25 8.62
CA ASN A 66 4.64 6.59 8.77
C ASN A 66 6.17 6.63 8.71
N SER A 67 6.84 5.56 8.26
CA SER A 67 8.31 5.43 8.21
C SER A 67 9.02 5.69 9.56
N LYS A 68 8.33 5.51 10.68
CA LYS A 68 8.93 5.67 12.01
C LYS A 68 9.72 4.44 12.45
N ARG A 69 9.41 3.29 11.85
CA ARG A 69 10.06 2.02 12.15
C ARG A 69 10.01 1.12 10.92
N GLU A 70 11.03 0.26 10.77
CA GLU A 70 11.03 -0.82 9.79
C GLU A 70 10.56 -2.14 10.42
N PRO A 71 9.85 -3.00 9.66
CA PRO A 71 9.47 -4.33 10.13
C PRO A 71 10.69 -5.24 10.23
N SER A 72 10.63 -6.26 11.09
CA SER A 72 11.57 -7.38 10.99
C SER A 72 11.29 -8.20 9.73
N PHE A 73 12.23 -9.05 9.33
CA PHE A 73 12.02 -9.96 8.20
C PHE A 73 10.80 -10.87 8.36
N ASP A 74 10.53 -11.34 9.59
CA ASP A 74 9.34 -12.15 9.89
C ASP A 74 8.05 -11.34 9.70
N THR A 75 8.00 -10.12 10.22
CA THR A 75 6.84 -9.24 10.04
C THR A 75 6.65 -8.85 8.58
N LEU A 76 7.72 -8.57 7.84
CA LEU A 76 7.67 -8.30 6.41
C LEU A 76 7.07 -9.49 5.65
N ARG A 77 7.48 -10.72 5.98
CA ARG A 77 6.91 -11.95 5.40
C ARG A 77 5.42 -12.08 5.68
N ILE A 78 4.98 -11.80 6.90
CA ILE A 78 3.56 -11.83 7.28
C ILE A 78 2.77 -10.81 6.44
N ILE A 79 3.27 -9.57 6.34
CA ILE A 79 2.65 -8.50 5.54
C ILE A 79 2.56 -8.92 4.06
N CYS A 80 3.64 -9.45 3.49
CA CYS A 80 3.67 -9.94 2.10
C CYS A 80 2.59 -11.01 1.86
N ASN A 81 2.46 -11.97 2.78
CA ASN A 81 1.47 -13.04 2.66
C ASN A 81 0.04 -12.52 2.80
N TYR A 82 -0.19 -11.61 3.76
CA TYR A 82 -1.51 -11.03 4.02
C TYR A 82 -2.04 -10.25 2.81
N PHE A 83 -1.20 -9.41 2.20
CA PHE A 83 -1.58 -8.64 1.00
C PHE A 83 -1.34 -9.39 -0.32
N ASN A 84 -0.85 -10.62 -0.26
CA ASN A 84 -0.47 -11.44 -1.42
C ASN A 84 0.46 -10.70 -2.41
N VAL A 85 1.49 -10.03 -1.89
CA VAL A 85 2.51 -9.30 -2.66
C VAL A 85 3.91 -9.87 -2.43
N SER A 86 4.84 -9.56 -3.33
CA SER A 86 6.26 -9.88 -3.13
C SER A 86 6.95 -8.89 -2.18
N SER A 87 7.99 -9.34 -1.48
CA SER A 87 8.89 -8.44 -0.73
C SER A 87 9.58 -7.45 -1.65
N ASP A 88 9.93 -7.87 -2.88
CA ASP A 88 10.53 -6.99 -3.89
C ASP A 88 9.61 -5.82 -4.25
N TYR A 89 8.31 -6.07 -4.27
CA TYR A 89 7.32 -5.00 -4.39
C TYR A 89 7.28 -4.15 -3.14
N LEU A 90 7.24 -4.68 -1.91
CA LEU A 90 7.22 -3.80 -0.74
C LEU A 90 8.51 -2.97 -0.59
N LEU A 91 9.66 -3.52 -0.96
CA LEU A 91 10.97 -2.87 -0.78
C LEU A 91 11.38 -1.94 -1.94
N GLY A 92 10.57 -1.81 -2.99
CA GLY A 92 10.92 -0.94 -4.12
C GLY A 92 11.76 -1.58 -5.23
N ILE A 93 12.14 -2.86 -5.09
CA ILE A 93 12.99 -3.59 -6.03
C ILE A 93 12.25 -3.93 -7.33
N SER A 94 10.93 -4.17 -7.26
CA SER A 94 10.08 -4.47 -8.41
C SER A 94 8.83 -3.59 -8.44
N TYR A 95 8.36 -3.23 -9.63
CA TYR A 95 7.08 -2.52 -9.82
C TYR A 95 5.87 -3.46 -9.80
N SER A 96 6.08 -4.75 -10.04
CA SER A 96 5.00 -5.74 -10.08
C SER A 96 4.71 -6.29 -8.67
N LYS A 97 3.44 -6.20 -8.23
CA LYS A 97 2.95 -6.84 -6.99
C LYS A 97 3.18 -8.36 -6.99
N ASN A 98 3.19 -8.97 -8.18
CA ASN A 98 3.08 -10.40 -8.36
C ASN A 98 4.41 -11.14 -8.16
N LYS A 99 4.34 -12.24 -7.40
CA LYS A 99 5.44 -13.20 -7.25
C LYS A 99 5.50 -14.01 -8.54
N LYS A 100 6.42 -13.68 -9.47
CA LYS A 100 6.65 -14.53 -10.64
C LYS A 100 7.19 -15.87 -10.16
N ARG A 101 6.31 -16.83 -9.90
CA ARG A 101 6.70 -18.23 -9.78
C ARG A 101 7.03 -18.69 -11.19
N LYS A 102 8.32 -18.77 -11.51
CA LYS A 102 8.76 -19.69 -12.56
C LYS A 102 8.40 -21.09 -12.05
N ILE A 103 7.30 -21.62 -12.56
CA ILE A 103 7.07 -23.07 -12.52
C ILE A 103 8.04 -23.60 -13.57
N ILE A 104 9.00 -24.40 -13.11
CA ILE A 104 9.96 -25.13 -13.94
C ILE A 104 9.27 -26.41 -14.40
#